data_AF-A0A1J5QJK7-F1
#
_entry.id   AF-A0A1J5QJK7-F1
#
_cell.length_a   1.000
_cell.length_b   1.000
_cell.length_c   1.000
_cell.angle_alpha   90.00
_cell.angle_beta   90.00
_cell.angle_gamma   90.00
#
_symmetry.space_group_name_H-M   'P 1'
#
loop_
_entity.id
_entity.type
_entity.pdbx_description
1 polymer ?
#
loop_
_entity_poly.entity_id
_entity_poly.type
_entity_poly.pdbx_seq_one_letter_code
_entity_poly.pdbx_strand_id
1 'polypeptide(L)'
;MVDGRPTPVQGSEREIPAQLVLLAMGFTGPERGPLLAQLGVSLTPRGAIARSDDFATEVPGVFVAGDAGRGQSLIVWAIAEGRAAAAAVDTFLSGRTELPAPVRASTMALHA
;
A
#
# COMPACT_ATOMS: atom_id res chain seq x y z
N MET A 1 19.11 14.14 -17.20
CA MET A 1 18.94 14.07 -15.74
C MET A 1 19.97 14.98 -15.13
N VAL A 2 19.58 15.84 -14.19
CA VAL A 2 20.50 16.66 -13.39
C VAL A 2 20.43 16.12 -11.97
N ASP A 3 21.58 15.79 -11.38
CA ASP A 3 21.67 15.22 -10.03
C ASP A 3 20.77 13.98 -9.80
N GLY A 4 20.70 13.09 -10.79
CA GLY A 4 19.89 11.87 -10.69
C GLY A 4 18.38 12.10 -10.69
N ARG A 5 17.90 13.31 -11.03
CA ARG A 5 16.49 13.63 -11.19
C ARG A 5 16.11 13.82 -12.66
N PRO A 6 14.93 13.33 -13.10
CA PRO A 6 14.39 13.71 -14.39
C PRO A 6 14.19 15.23 -14.41
N THR A 7 14.71 15.88 -15.44
CA THR A 7 14.55 17.33 -15.65
C THR A 7 13.99 17.54 -17.05
N PRO A 8 12.97 18.40 -17.23
CA PRO A 8 12.50 18.76 -18.56
C PRO A 8 13.65 19.26 -19.45
N VAL A 9 13.62 18.89 -20.73
CA VAL A 9 14.58 19.37 -21.72
C VAL A 9 13.89 20.49 -22.50
N GLN A 10 14.35 21.72 -22.32
CA GLN A 10 13.78 22.87 -23.00
C GLN A 10 13.88 22.70 -24.53
N GLY A 11 12.79 22.95 -25.25
CA GLY A 11 12.73 22.82 -26.70
C GLY A 11 12.47 21.38 -27.20
N SER A 12 12.28 20.41 -26.31
CA SER A 12 11.90 19.04 -26.68
C SER A 12 10.39 18.81 -26.68
N GLU A 13 9.58 19.85 -26.50
CA GLU A 13 8.13 19.77 -26.51
C GLU A 13 7.63 19.37 -27.90
N ARG A 14 6.59 18.54 -27.94
CA ARG A 14 5.96 18.11 -29.19
C ARG A 14 4.46 17.93 -29.00
N GLU A 15 3.72 18.16 -30.07
CA GLU A 15 2.30 17.82 -30.14
C GLU A 15 2.13 16.38 -30.61
N ILE A 16 1.24 15.64 -29.94
CA ILE A 16 0.88 14.28 -30.32
C ILE A 16 -0.62 14.28 -30.61
N PRO A 17 -1.05 14.18 -31.88
CA PRO A 17 -2.46 14.10 -32.22
C PRO A 17 -3.11 12.87 -31.57
N ALA A 18 -4.19 13.08 -30.82
CA ALA A 18 -4.91 12.00 -30.14
C ALA A 18 -6.41 12.27 -30.16
N GLN A 19 -7.20 11.21 -30.40
CA GLN A 19 -8.66 11.22 -30.28
C GLN A 19 -9.11 10.79 -28.87
N LEU A 20 -8.26 10.05 -28.16
CA LEU A 20 -8.48 9.54 -26.81
C LEU A 20 -7.15 9.50 -26.06
N VAL A 21 -7.17 9.88 -24.78
CA VAL A 21 -6.03 9.80 -23.87
C VAL A 21 -6.43 8.97 -22.65
N LEU A 22 -5.67 7.92 -22.36
CA LEU A 22 -5.86 7.07 -21.18
C LEU A 22 -4.67 7.24 -20.23
N LEU A 23 -4.93 7.74 -19.03
CA LEU A 23 -3.90 7.95 -18.01
C LEU A 23 -3.76 6.70 -17.14
N ALA A 24 -2.65 5.99 -17.29
CA ALA A 24 -2.32 4.78 -16.52
C ALA A 24 -1.24 5.07 -15.46
N MET A 25 -1.47 6.09 -14.63
CA MET A 25 -0.47 6.58 -13.64
C MET A 25 -0.49 5.81 -12.30
N GLY A 26 -1.35 4.79 -12.18
CA GLY A 26 -1.54 4.03 -10.94
C GLY A 26 -2.32 4.80 -9.87
N PHE A 27 -2.16 4.40 -8.61
CA PHE A 27 -2.89 4.95 -7.47
C PHE A 27 -1.95 5.25 -6.30
N THR A 28 -2.30 6.25 -5.48
CA THR A 28 -1.51 6.65 -4.31
C THR A 28 -1.98 6.00 -3.01
N GLY A 29 -3.16 5.38 -3.01
CA GLY A 29 -3.73 4.73 -1.84
C GLY A 29 -5.20 4.39 -2.07
N PRO A 30 -5.90 3.87 -1.04
CA PRO A 30 -7.32 3.60 -1.12
C PRO A 30 -8.13 4.89 -1.27
N GLU A 31 -9.33 4.76 -1.83
CA GLU A 31 -10.27 5.87 -1.96
C GLU A 31 -10.62 6.44 -0.57
N ARG A 32 -10.54 7.76 -0.43
CA ARG A 32 -10.82 8.49 0.82
C ARG A 32 -12.33 8.70 1.02
N GLY A 33 -13.07 7.60 0.96
CA GLY A 33 -14.53 7.60 1.08
C GLY A 33 -15.03 7.52 2.53
N PRO A 34 -16.36 7.45 2.72
CA PRO A 34 -17.00 7.39 4.03
C PRO A 34 -16.48 6.26 4.91
N LEU A 35 -16.07 5.13 4.33
CA LEU A 35 -15.53 3.98 5.05
C LEU A 35 -14.28 4.34 5.86
N LEU A 36 -13.28 4.97 5.24
CA LEU A 36 -12.04 5.33 5.96
C LEU A 36 -12.31 6.40 7.02
N ALA A 37 -13.21 7.35 6.73
CA ALA A 37 -13.62 8.35 7.69
C ALA A 37 -14.32 7.73 8.92
N GLN A 38 -15.18 6.71 8.71
CA GLN A 38 -15.86 5.99 9.78
C GLN A 38 -14.93 5.09 10.59
N LEU A 39 -13.95 4.46 9.93
CA LEU A 39 -12.94 3.63 10.60
C LEU A 39 -11.97 4.47 11.44
N GLY A 40 -11.76 5.74 11.08
CA GLY A 40 -10.91 6.66 11.85
C GLY A 40 -9.41 6.36 11.76
N VAL A 41 -8.97 5.69 10.69
CA VAL A 41 -7.56 5.29 10.51
C VAL A 41 -6.70 6.43 9.97
N SER A 42 -5.48 6.56 10.48
CA SER A 42 -4.46 7.45 9.92
C SER A 42 -3.92 6.97 8.57
N LEU A 43 -3.55 7.93 7.72
CA LEU A 43 -2.85 7.70 6.46
C LEU A 43 -1.39 8.14 6.55
N THR A 44 -0.51 7.39 5.91
CA THR A 44 0.89 7.78 5.69
C THR A 44 0.99 9.00 4.75
N PRO A 45 2.14 9.70 4.70
CA PRO A 45 2.34 10.82 3.76
C PRO A 45 2.15 10.44 2.29
N ARG A 46 2.28 9.16 1.94
CA ARG A 46 2.07 8.65 0.57
C ARG A 46 0.62 8.29 0.26
N GLY A 47 -0.27 8.27 1.25
CA GLY A 47 -1.70 8.02 1.08
C GLY A 47 -2.17 6.60 1.43
N ALA A 48 -1.27 5.67 1.72
CA ALA A 48 -1.61 4.35 2.26
C ALA A 48 -2.06 4.41 3.73
N ILE A 49 -2.88 3.46 4.17
CA ILE A 49 -3.29 3.33 5.58
C ILE A 49 -2.07 2.98 6.43
N ALA A 50 -1.87 3.74 7.52
CA ALA A 50 -0.79 3.51 8.46
C ALA A 50 -1.03 2.22 9.26
N ARG A 51 0.03 1.41 9.41
CA ARG A 51 0.00 0.16 10.17
C ARG A 51 1.35 -0.15 10.81
N SER A 52 1.33 -0.93 11.89
CA SER A 52 2.52 -1.55 12.48
C SER A 52 2.94 -2.83 11.75
N ASP A 53 4.06 -3.42 12.17
CA ASP A 53 4.64 -4.62 11.55
C ASP A 53 3.73 -5.85 11.57
N ASP A 54 2.78 -5.88 12.50
CA ASP A 54 1.73 -6.89 12.68
C ASP A 54 0.42 -6.54 11.96
N PHE A 55 0.45 -5.60 11.01
CA PHE A 55 -0.69 -5.20 10.17
C PHE A 55 -1.81 -4.44 10.90
N ALA A 56 -1.68 -4.22 12.21
CA ALA A 56 -2.64 -3.44 12.99
C ALA A 56 -2.54 -1.95 12.66
N THR A 57 -3.67 -1.27 12.62
CA THR A 57 -3.73 0.20 12.61
C THR A 57 -3.72 0.74 14.04
N GLU A 58 -3.72 2.06 14.20
CA GLU A 58 -3.90 2.69 15.52
C GLU A 58 -5.31 2.47 16.11
N VAL A 59 -6.27 2.08 15.28
CA VAL A 59 -7.65 1.80 15.70
C VAL A 59 -7.73 0.33 16.12
N PRO A 60 -8.04 0.03 17.41
CA PRO A 60 -8.08 -1.35 17.90
C PRO A 60 -9.04 -2.22 17.10
N GLY A 61 -8.59 -3.41 16.70
CA GLY A 61 -9.38 -4.35 15.91
C GLY A 61 -9.44 -4.05 14.41
N VAL A 62 -8.79 -2.97 13.93
CA VAL A 62 -8.70 -2.64 12.51
C VAL A 62 -7.29 -2.97 12.00
N PHE A 63 -7.23 -3.78 10.95
CA PHE A 63 -5.99 -4.26 10.32
C PHE A 63 -6.03 -3.95 8.82
N VAL A 64 -4.86 -3.83 8.19
CA VAL A 64 -4.75 -3.57 6.76
C VAL A 64 -3.63 -4.38 6.11
N ALA A 65 -3.92 -4.94 4.94
CA ALA A 65 -3.00 -5.72 4.12
C ALA A 65 -3.14 -5.35 2.64
N GLY A 66 -2.15 -5.74 1.84
CA GLY A 66 -2.11 -5.49 0.40
C GLY A 66 -1.93 -4.00 0.08
N ASP A 67 -2.39 -3.61 -1.11
CA ASP A 67 -2.14 -2.28 -1.67
C ASP A 67 -2.63 -1.13 -0.78
N ALA A 68 -3.69 -1.33 0.01
CA ALA A 68 -4.22 -0.32 0.92
C ALA A 68 -3.21 0.13 1.99
N GLY A 69 -2.32 -0.77 2.43
CA GLY A 69 -1.25 -0.44 3.38
C GLY A 69 0.13 -0.35 2.71
N ARG A 70 0.43 -1.24 1.77
CA ARG A 70 1.75 -1.35 1.13
C ARG A 70 1.98 -0.35 0.00
N GLY A 71 0.90 0.07 -0.65
CA GLY A 71 0.93 0.64 -1.99
C GLY A 71 1.00 -0.45 -3.07
N GLN A 72 0.75 -0.04 -4.31
CA GLN A 72 0.68 -0.90 -5.50
C GLN A 72 1.85 -1.89 -5.61
N SER A 73 1.55 -3.19 -5.58
CA SER A 73 2.55 -4.25 -5.66
C SER A 73 2.04 -5.47 -6.44
N LEU A 74 2.80 -6.57 -6.39
CA LEU A 74 2.41 -7.84 -7.02
C LEU A 74 1.36 -8.57 -6.17
N ILE A 75 0.49 -9.34 -6.82
CA ILE A 75 -0.54 -10.14 -6.15
C ILE A 75 0.01 -11.10 -5.08
N VAL A 76 1.23 -11.61 -5.27
CA VAL A 76 1.89 -12.48 -4.27
C VAL A 76 2.15 -11.77 -2.94
N TRP A 77 2.41 -10.46 -2.96
CA TRP A 77 2.53 -9.66 -1.73
C TRP A 77 1.19 -9.52 -1.04
N ALA A 78 0.12 -9.22 -1.79
CA ALA A 78 -1.22 -9.14 -1.21
C ALA A 78 -1.65 -10.46 -0.55
N ILE A 79 -1.33 -11.60 -1.18
CA ILE A 79 -1.60 -12.93 -0.59
C ILE A 79 -0.77 -13.16 0.67
N ALA A 80 0.53 -12.86 0.63
CA ALA A 80 1.43 -13.06 1.78
C ALA A 80 1.03 -12.17 2.96
N GLU A 81 0.76 -10.88 2.71
CA GLU A 81 0.29 -9.95 3.74
C GLU A 81 -1.09 -10.33 4.25
N GLY A 82 -2.02 -10.78 3.40
CA GLY A 82 -3.34 -11.24 3.82
C GLY A 82 -3.26 -12.42 4.81
N ARG A 83 -2.35 -13.37 4.56
CA ARG A 83 -2.11 -14.49 5.49
C ARG A 83 -1.51 -14.03 6.81
N ALA A 84 -0.54 -13.12 6.77
CA ALA A 84 0.09 -12.60 7.97
C ALA A 84 -0.85 -11.71 8.80
N ALA A 85 -1.68 -10.88 8.15
CA ALA A 85 -2.73 -10.10 8.80
C ALA A 85 -3.78 -11.00 9.43
N ALA A 86 -4.17 -12.12 8.79
CA ALA A 86 -5.08 -13.10 9.41
C ALA A 86 -4.50 -13.70 10.70
N ALA A 87 -3.20 -14.01 10.73
CA ALA A 87 -2.53 -14.49 11.94
C ALA A 87 -2.50 -13.42 13.06
N ALA A 88 -2.32 -12.15 12.70
CA ALA A 88 -2.37 -11.04 13.65
C ALA A 88 -3.79 -10.82 14.20
N VAL A 89 -4.81 -10.88 13.34
CA VAL A 89 -6.23 -10.81 13.74
C VAL A 89 -6.59 -11.96 14.68
N ASP A 90 -6.18 -13.20 14.36
CA ASP A 90 -6.43 -14.36 15.21
C ASP A 90 -5.75 -14.22 16.57
N THR A 91 -4.50 -13.74 16.60
CA THR A 91 -3.80 -13.44 17.85
C THR A 91 -4.53 -12.37 18.67
N PHE A 92 -5.04 -11.32 18.02
CA PHE A 92 -5.78 -10.24 18.68
C PHE A 92 -7.08 -10.75 19.32
N LEU A 93 -7.81 -11.64 18.64
CA LEU A 93 -9.08 -12.17 19.13
C LEU A 93 -8.92 -13.31 20.15
N SER A 94 -7.93 -14.19 19.93
CA SER A 94 -7.76 -15.46 20.64
C SER A 94 -6.61 -15.44 21.66
N GLY A 95 -5.77 -14.40 21.65
CA GLY A 95 -4.55 -14.28 22.47
C GLY A 95 -3.36 -15.10 21.97
N ARG A 96 -3.54 -15.94 20.95
CA ARG A 96 -2.52 -16.76 20.30
C ARG A 96 -2.96 -17.12 18.89
N THR A 97 -2.04 -17.57 18.03
CA THR A 97 -2.36 -18.10 16.71
C THR A 97 -1.47 -19.27 16.34
N GLU A 98 -2.01 -20.21 15.56
CA GLU A 98 -1.26 -21.27 14.87
C GLU A 98 -1.16 -20.96 13.35
N LEU A 99 -1.71 -19.82 12.91
CA LEU A 99 -1.70 -19.42 11.52
C LEU A 99 -0.31 -18.91 11.10
N PRO A 100 0.11 -19.17 9.85
CA PRO A 100 1.41 -18.74 9.36
C PRO A 100 1.45 -17.24 9.05
N ALA A 101 2.53 -16.57 9.48
CA ALA A 101 2.84 -15.18 9.16
C ALA A 101 4.11 -15.10 8.29
N PRO A 102 4.00 -15.25 6.96
CA PRO A 102 5.17 -15.37 6.06
C PRO A 102 5.97 -14.08 5.89
N VAL A 103 5.38 -12.92 6.20
CA VAL A 103 5.98 -11.60 6.03
C VAL A 103 5.52 -10.66 7.14
N ARG A 104 6.29 -9.61 7.42
CA ARG A 104 5.86 -8.43 8.18
C ARG A 104 5.41 -7.33 7.22
N ALA A 105 4.67 -6.35 7.72
CA ALA A 105 4.27 -5.19 6.91
C ALA A 105 5.49 -4.46 6.29
N SER A 106 6.62 -4.44 7.00
CA SER A 106 7.88 -3.81 6.57
C SER A 106 8.79 -4.70 5.71
N THR A 107 8.46 -5.97 5.48
CA THR A 107 9.29 -6.87 4.65
C THR A 107 9.43 -6.28 3.25
N MET A 108 10.64 -6.22 2.70
CA MET A 108 10.92 -5.74 1.33
C MET A 108 11.48 -6.87 0.45
N ALA A 109 11.39 -6.72 -0.87
CA ALA A 109 12.08 -7.61 -1.80
C ALA A 109 13.60 -7.45 -1.64
N LEU A 110 14.35 -8.54 -1.79
CA LEU A 110 15.80 -8.48 -1.86
C LEU A 110 16.20 -7.74 -3.14
N HIS A 111 17.02 -6.70 -3.00
CA HIS A 111 17.63 -6.02 -4.12
C HIS A 111 18.84 -6.85 -4.59
N ALA A 112 18.84 -7.22 -5.87
CA ALA A 112 20.01 -7.80 -6.55
C ALA A 112 20.95 -6.69 -7.03
#